data_AF-A0A0K8JF32-F1
#
_entry.id   AF-A0A0K8JF32-F1
#
_cell.length_a   1.000
_cell.length_b   1.000
_cell.length_c   1.000
_cell.angle_alpha   90.00
_cell.angle_beta   90.00
_cell.angle_gamma   90.00
#
_symmetry.space_group_name_H-M   'P 1'
#
loop_
_entity.id
_entity.type
_entity.pdbx_description
1 polymer ?
#
loop_
_entity_poly.entity_id
_entity_poly.type
_entity_poly.pdbx_seq_one_letter_code
_entity_poly.pdbx_strand_id
1 'polypeptide(L)'
;MVKVNYDAVTGEILGFYPDFVQYESIPEPHIEIDEAAWQDCTDNPGRRRVDLAALKIVEYTPEPETQIITPPVDEEKADLWEAILALTEKIETLEGGKA
;
A
#
# COMPACT_ATOMS: atom_id res chain seq x y z
N MET A 1 -22.24 2.99 -21.19
CA MET A 1 -21.70 2.35 -19.98
C MET A 1 -20.23 2.77 -19.84
N VAL A 2 -19.62 2.45 -18.70
CA VAL A 2 -18.19 2.68 -18.47
C VAL A 2 -17.58 1.37 -18.00
N LYS A 3 -16.52 0.93 -18.65
CA LYS A 3 -15.74 -0.22 -18.19
C LYS A 3 -14.69 0.22 -17.19
N VAL A 4 -14.58 -0.51 -16.09
CA VAL A 4 -13.61 -0.23 -15.02
C VAL A 4 -12.64 -1.39 -14.95
N ASN A 5 -11.37 -1.13 -15.22
CA ASN A 5 -10.30 -2.08 -14.95
C ASN A 5 -9.89 -1.97 -13.48
N TYR A 6 -9.65 -3.11 -12.85
CA TYR A 6 -9.31 -3.17 -11.43
C TYR A 6 -8.27 -4.25 -11.15
N ASP A 7 -7.58 -4.10 -10.02
CA ASP A 7 -6.65 -5.09 -9.52
C ASP A 7 -7.42 -6.30 -8.96
N ALA A 8 -7.13 -7.49 -9.48
CA ALA A 8 -7.86 -8.71 -9.18
C ALA A 8 -7.64 -9.25 -7.74
N VAL A 9 -6.70 -8.67 -6.98
CA VAL A 9 -6.37 -9.10 -5.61
C VAL A 9 -6.96 -8.13 -4.59
N THR A 10 -6.89 -6.83 -4.86
CA THR A 10 -7.22 -5.76 -3.92
C THR A 10 -8.54 -5.07 -4.25
N GLY A 11 -9.06 -5.22 -5.47
CA GLY A 11 -10.22 -4.49 -5.98
C GLY A 11 -9.93 -3.01 -6.28
N GLU A 12 -8.66 -2.60 -6.26
CA GLU A 12 -8.26 -1.23 -6.58
C GLU A 12 -8.64 -0.87 -8.02
N ILE A 13 -9.23 0.30 -8.23
CA ILE A 13 -9.58 0.77 -9.57
C ILE A 13 -8.33 1.30 -10.26
N LEU A 14 -7.97 0.71 -11.39
CA LEU A 14 -6.78 1.04 -12.16
C LEU A 14 -7.09 1.98 -13.34
N GLY A 15 -8.32 1.96 -13.86
CA GLY A 15 -8.71 2.83 -14.97
C GLY A 15 -10.18 2.76 -15.36
N PHE A 16 -10.62 3.81 -16.06
CA PHE A 16 -11.97 3.95 -16.61
C PHE A 16 -11.93 4.05 -18.13
N TYR A 17 -12.85 3.33 -18.78
CA TYR A 17 -12.96 3.20 -20.22
C TYR A 17 -14.42 3.45 -20.62
N PRO A 18 -14.83 4.72 -20.72
CA PRO A 18 -16.17 5.06 -21.17
C PRO A 18 -16.42 4.66 -22.63
N ASP A 19 -17.62 4.16 -22.93
CA ASP A 19 -17.99 3.68 -24.28
C ASP A 19 -17.95 4.76 -25.37
N PHE A 20 -18.00 6.04 -24.99
CA PHE A 20 -17.92 7.15 -25.94
C PHE A 20 -16.51 7.39 -26.48
N VAL A 21 -15.49 6.74 -25.91
CA VAL A 21 -14.11 6.75 -26.40
C VAL A 21 -13.79 5.39 -27.02
N GLN A 22 -13.21 5.39 -28.22
CA GLN A 22 -12.71 4.15 -28.83
C GLN A 22 -11.32 3.80 -28.26
N TYR A 23 -11.23 2.62 -27.68
CA TYR A 23 -9.98 2.02 -27.21
C TYR A 23 -9.64 0.81 -28.08
N GLU A 24 -8.37 0.63 -28.44
CA GLU A 24 -7.92 -0.55 -29.20
C GLU A 24 -8.12 -1.84 -28.41
N SER A 25 -7.89 -1.78 -27.10
CA SER A 25 -8.15 -2.86 -26.16
C SER A 25 -8.39 -2.29 -24.76
N ILE A 26 -9.15 -3.01 -23.96
CA ILE A 26 -9.41 -2.69 -22.56
C ILE A 26 -8.78 -3.81 -21.72
N PRO A 27 -7.96 -3.49 -20.70
CA PRO A 27 -7.33 -4.51 -19.87
C PRO A 27 -8.33 -5.34 -19.07
N GLU A 28 -8.03 -6.63 -18.91
CA GLU A 28 -8.75 -7.53 -18.02
C GLU A 28 -8.07 -7.61 -16.63
N PRO A 29 -8.82 -7.84 -15.55
CA PRO A 29 -10.28 -7.94 -15.50
C PRO A 29 -10.96 -6.57 -15.57
N HIS A 30 -12.20 -6.53 -16.07
CA HIS A 30 -13.03 -5.34 -15.99
C HIS A 30 -14.49 -5.64 -15.63
N ILE A 31 -15.17 -4.63 -15.05
CA ILE A 31 -16.61 -4.63 -14.86
C ILE A 31 -17.25 -3.47 -15.61
N GLU A 32 -18.53 -3.60 -15.96
CA GLU A 32 -19.32 -2.51 -16.54
C GLU A 32 -20.13 -1.83 -15.44
N ILE A 33 -20.06 -0.50 -15.41
CA ILE A 33 -20.84 0.35 -14.52
C ILE A 33 -21.61 1.40 -15.32
N ASP A 34 -22.63 1.97 -14.69
CA ASP A 34 -23.37 3.09 -15.25
C ASP A 34 -22.63 4.42 -15.04
N GLU A 35 -23.15 5.47 -15.68
CA GLU A 35 -22.59 6.82 -15.61
C GLU A 35 -22.66 7.40 -14.19
N ALA A 36 -23.70 7.05 -13.41
CA ALA A 36 -23.85 7.53 -12.04
C ALA A 36 -22.77 6.96 -11.12
N ALA A 37 -22.49 5.66 -11.21
CA ALA A 37 -21.42 5.00 -10.47
C ALA A 37 -20.03 5.49 -10.93
N TRP A 38 -19.85 5.76 -12.21
CA TRP A 38 -18.60 6.33 -12.73
C TRP A 38 -18.37 7.75 -12.19
N GLN A 39 -19.41 8.59 -12.19
CA GLN A 39 -19.36 9.94 -11.62
C GLN A 39 -19.02 9.86 -10.13
N ASP A 40 -19.68 8.98 -9.37
CA ASP A 40 -19.40 8.78 -7.94
C ASP A 40 -17.95 8.35 -7.67
N CYS A 41 -17.36 7.51 -8.51
CA CYS A 41 -15.94 7.16 -8.42
C CYS A 41 -15.02 8.35 -8.71
N THR A 42 -15.40 9.19 -9.66
CA THR A 42 -14.63 10.38 -10.05
C THR A 42 -14.68 11.47 -8.98
N ASP A 43 -15.84 11.61 -8.32
CA ASP A 43 -16.05 12.56 -7.21
C ASP A 43 -15.38 12.11 -5.91
N ASN A 44 -15.12 10.81 -5.75
CA ASN A 44 -14.56 10.20 -4.54
C ASN A 44 -13.27 9.39 -4.82
N PRO A 45 -12.19 10.03 -5.33
CA PRO A 45 -10.97 9.34 -5.69
C PRO A 45 -10.33 8.65 -4.48
N GLY A 46 -9.89 7.40 -4.65
CA GLY A 46 -9.29 6.59 -3.59
C GLY A 46 -10.27 6.09 -2.52
N ARG A 47 -11.57 6.42 -2.62
CA ARG A 47 -12.61 5.97 -1.68
C ARG A 47 -13.59 4.96 -2.28
N ARG A 48 -13.34 4.52 -3.52
CA ARG A 48 -14.13 3.49 -4.21
C ARG A 48 -13.23 2.35 -4.64
N ARG A 49 -13.73 1.13 -4.51
CA ARG A 49 -13.08 -0.11 -4.96
C ARG A 49 -14.12 -1.08 -5.52
N VAL A 50 -13.65 -2.05 -6.31
CA VAL A 50 -14.47 -3.17 -6.76
C VAL A 50 -14.51 -4.23 -5.67
N ASP A 51 -15.70 -4.58 -5.21
CA ASP A 51 -15.93 -5.80 -4.43
C ASP A 51 -15.75 -7.00 -5.37
N LEU A 52 -14.70 -7.78 -5.14
CA LEU A 52 -14.35 -8.94 -5.97
C LEU A 52 -15.35 -10.09 -5.88
N ALA A 53 -16.14 -10.17 -4.81
CA ALA A 53 -17.17 -11.18 -4.64
C ALA A 53 -18.47 -10.80 -5.35
N ALA A 54 -18.86 -9.52 -5.26
CA ALA A 54 -20.09 -9.01 -5.86
C ALA A 54 -19.93 -8.44 -7.27
N LEU A 55 -18.70 -8.16 -7.69
CA LEU A 55 -18.32 -7.46 -8.92
C LEU A 55 -19.03 -6.10 -9.06
N LYS A 56 -19.00 -5.30 -7.99
CA LYS A 56 -19.64 -3.98 -7.89
C LYS A 56 -18.74 -2.96 -7.22
N ILE A 57 -18.99 -1.68 -7.49
CA ILE A 57 -18.32 -0.58 -6.78
C ILE A 57 -18.86 -0.49 -5.35
N VAL A 58 -17.94 -0.42 -4.39
CA VAL A 58 -18.22 -0.23 -2.96
C VAL A 58 -17.35 0.88 -2.38
N GLU A 59 -17.76 1.40 -1.23
CA GLU A 59 -16.96 2.35 -0.47
C GLU A 59 -15.73 1.69 0.14
N TYR A 60 -14.60 2.38 0.06
CA TYR A 60 -13.35 1.98 0.66
C TYR A 60 -12.85 3.09 1.58
N THR A 61 -12.62 2.74 2.84
CA THR A 61 -11.93 3.61 3.80
C THR A 61 -10.51 3.08 3.95
N PRO A 62 -9.48 3.77 3.44
CA PRO A 62 -8.10 3.37 3.70
C PRO A 62 -7.85 3.44 5.20
N GLU A 63 -7.17 2.43 5.74
CA GLU A 63 -6.66 2.50 7.11
C GLU A 63 -5.71 3.71 7.23
N PRO A 64 -5.76 4.46 8.35
CA PRO A 64 -4.83 5.56 8.53
C PRO A 64 -3.40 5.03 8.50
N GLU A 65 -2.58 5.56 7.60
CA GLU A 65 -1.16 5.23 7.57
C GLU A 65 -0.55 5.52 8.95
N THR A 66 -0.02 4.49 9.59
CA THR A 66 0.68 4.67 10.86
C THR A 66 1.97 5.40 10.56
N GLN A 67 2.04 6.69 10.90
CA GLN A 67 3.29 7.44 10.82
C GLN A 67 4.30 6.80 11.77
N ILE A 68 5.32 6.14 11.22
CA ILE A 68 6.49 5.73 12.01
C ILE A 68 7.24 7.03 12.31
N ILE A 69 6.99 7.59 13.49
CA ILE A 69 7.80 8.66 14.03
C ILE A 69 9.13 8.02 14.41
N THR A 70 10.12 8.05 13.53
CA THR A 70 11.49 7.71 13.94
C THR A 70 11.87 8.73 15.01
N PRO A 71 12.06 8.34 16.28
CA PRO A 71 12.48 9.30 17.28
C PRO A 71 13.84 9.87 16.85
N PRO A 72 14.12 11.17 17.08
CA PRO A 72 15.48 11.67 16.94
C PRO A 72 16.37 10.79 17.82
N VAL A 73 17.48 10.28 17.25
CA VAL A 73 18.51 9.60 18.03
C VAL A 73 19.09 10.65 18.96
N ASP A 74 18.70 10.61 20.24
CA ASP A 74 19.35 11.39 21.28
C ASP A 74 20.75 10.83 21.54
N GLU A 75 21.66 11.69 21.98
CA GLU A 75 23.08 11.37 22.22
C GLU A 75 23.24 10.18 23.19
N GLU A 76 22.30 10.03 24.16
CA GLU A 76 22.24 8.89 25.07
C GLU A 76 22.03 7.54 24.36
N LYS A 77 21.24 7.48 23.28
CA LYS A 77 21.06 6.26 22.47
C LYS A 77 22.27 5.96 21.59
N ALA A 78 23.02 6.97 21.17
CA ALA A 78 24.28 6.76 20.46
C ALA A 78 25.33 6.15 21.41
N ASP A 79 25.43 6.68 22.63
CA ASP A 79 26.34 6.18 23.67
C ASP A 79 26.01 4.73 24.10
N LEU A 80 24.72 4.39 24.17
CA LEU A 80 24.27 3.02 24.45
C LEU A 80 24.68 2.04 23.35
N TRP A 81 24.65 2.45 22.08
CA TRP A 81 25.09 1.60 20.97
C TRP A 81 26.60 1.35 20.97
N GLU A 82 27.40 2.38 21.24
CA GLU A 82 28.85 2.24 21.40
C GLU A 82 29.20 1.32 22.59
N ALA A 83 28.46 1.41 23.70
CA ALA A 83 28.64 0.53 24.85
C ALA A 83 28.33 -0.95 24.51
N ILE A 84 27.31 -1.22 23.69
CA ILE A 84 26.96 -2.57 23.23
C ILE A 84 28.05 -3.14 22.31
N LEU A 85 28.58 -2.34 21.40
CA LEU A 85 29.69 -2.76 20.52
C LEU A 85 30.95 -3.08 21.32
N ALA A 86 31.34 -2.21 22.26
CA ALA A 86 32.49 -2.43 23.13
C ALA A 86 32.35 -3.68 24.02
N LEU A 87 31.13 -3.99 24.49
CA LEU A 87 30.86 -5.23 25.24
C LEU A 87 30.99 -6.48 24.35
N THR A 88 30.57 -6.39 23.10
CA THR A 88 30.63 -7.51 22.14
C THR A 88 32.09 -7.88 21.82
N GLU A 89 32.94 -6.88 21.55
CA GLU A 89 34.38 -7.08 21.32
C GLU A 89 35.09 -7.69 22.54
N LYS A 90 34.67 -7.31 23.75
CA LYS A 90 35.21 -7.86 25.00
C LYS A 90 34.81 -9.32 25.24
N ILE A 91 33.64 -9.73 24.76
CA ILE A 91 33.19 -11.13 24.83
C ILE A 91 34.01 -11.99 23.86
N GLU A 92 34.24 -11.52 22.63
CA GLU A 92 35.04 -12.25 21.64
C GLU A 92 36.49 -12.48 22.09
N THR A 93 37.10 -11.48 22.73
CA THR A 93 38.46 -11.58 23.28
C THR A 93 38.56 -12.53 24.49
N LEU A 94 37.49 -12.68 25.28
CA LEU A 94 37.43 -13.65 26.38
C LEU A 94 37.18 -15.08 25.89
N GLU A 95 36.41 -15.26 24.81
CA GLU A 95 36.14 -16.58 24.22
C GLU A 95 37.31 -17.09 23.35
N GLY A 96 38.09 -16.21 22.73
CA GLY A 96 39.32 -16.55 22.01
C GLY A 96 40.53 -16.93 22.89
N GLY A 97 40.39 -16.82 24.22
CA GLY A 97 41.45 -17.13 25.20
C GLY A 97 41.42 -18.56 25.76
N LYS A 98 40.59 -19.47 25.25
CA LYS A 98 40.70 -20.91 25.54
C LYS A 98 41.64 -21.57 24.52
N ALA A 99 42.93 -21.43 24.76
CA ALA A 99 43.94 -22.41 24.32
C ALA A 99 43.93 -23.61 25.27
#